data_AF-A0AAU1JZ33-F1
#
_entry.id   AF-A0AAU1JZ33-F1
#
_cell.length_a   1.000
_cell.length_b   1.000
_cell.length_c   1.000
_cell.angle_alpha   90.00
_cell.angle_beta   90.00
_cell.angle_gamma   90.00
#
_symmetry.space_group_name_H-M   'P 1'
#
loop_
_entity.id
_entity.type
_entity.pdbx_description
1 polymer ?
#
loop_
_entity_poly.entity_id
_entity_poly.type
_entity_poly.pdbx_seq_one_letter_code
_entity_poly.pdbx_strand_id
1 'polypeptide(L)'
;MTMTTPDENEGVVVNEDPEVAYEVAALAAEPVPREMTWAVRLIVGLIAFSAVVVVVMVLRSDDLVRAWAEGNASAKRILETEGLEALINPPTDNRVSAPAFIAPAITLFGVMAVMLGVLAVFLRNGFEWARIVITFLVFISAVASVGGILTGPPVIISVLTTIAIVIAAGLLVVMWLPANTRYIHPPHLIRGAVADD
;
A
#
# COMPACT_ATOMS: atom_id res chain seq x y z
N MET A 1 46.93 -17.87 -38.42
CA MET A 1 45.65 -17.69 -39.12
C MET A 1 44.68 -17.19 -38.07
N THR A 2 44.67 -15.89 -37.87
CA THR A 2 43.96 -15.22 -36.76
C THR A 2 42.56 -14.86 -37.23
N MET A 3 41.58 -15.42 -36.53
CA MET A 3 40.16 -15.21 -36.72
C MET A 3 39.81 -13.80 -36.25
N THR A 4 39.50 -12.89 -37.18
CA THR A 4 38.89 -11.59 -36.88
C THR A 4 37.41 -11.80 -36.64
N THR A 5 36.96 -11.59 -35.40
CA THR A 5 35.55 -11.43 -35.04
C THR A 5 34.98 -10.17 -35.73
N PRO A 6 33.78 -10.23 -36.32
CA PRO A 6 33.08 -9.04 -36.77
C PRO A 6 32.73 -8.16 -35.56
N ASP A 7 32.92 -6.86 -35.71
CA ASP A 7 32.53 -5.82 -34.77
C ASP A 7 30.99 -5.79 -34.64
N GLU A 8 30.46 -6.25 -33.51
CA GLU A 8 29.02 -6.20 -33.18
C GLU A 8 28.53 -4.79 -32.81
N ASN A 9 29.37 -3.76 -32.91
CA ASN A 9 29.00 -2.37 -32.67
C ASN A 9 28.90 -1.54 -33.97
N GLU A 10 28.42 -2.14 -35.07
CA GLU A 10 27.82 -1.34 -36.14
C GLU A 10 26.58 -0.66 -35.57
N GLY A 11 26.77 0.59 -35.15
CA GLY A 11 25.74 1.42 -34.56
C GLY A 11 24.49 1.37 -35.43
N VAL A 12 23.43 0.78 -34.87
CA VAL A 12 22.08 1.13 -35.25
C VAL A 12 21.94 2.61 -34.92
N VAL A 13 22.28 3.45 -35.91
CA VAL A 13 21.82 4.83 -35.95
C VAL A 13 20.32 4.69 -36.11
N VAL A 14 19.61 4.61 -34.98
CA VAL A 14 18.19 4.91 -34.96
C VAL A 14 18.13 6.35 -35.44
N ASN A 15 17.83 6.51 -36.72
CA ASN A 15 17.48 7.80 -37.28
C ASN A 15 16.14 8.12 -36.64
N GLU A 16 16.17 8.62 -35.40
CA GLU A 16 15.00 9.17 -34.73
C GLU A 16 14.62 10.39 -35.55
N ASP A 17 13.75 10.16 -36.53
CA ASP A 17 13.13 11.22 -37.29
C ASP A 17 12.65 12.26 -36.27
N PRO A 18 13.12 13.52 -36.33
CA PRO A 18 12.79 14.52 -35.33
C PRO A 18 11.28 14.71 -35.18
N GLU A 19 10.49 14.34 -36.19
CA GLU A 19 9.03 14.28 -36.11
C GLU A 19 8.54 13.15 -35.19
N VAL A 20 9.12 11.95 -35.28
CA VAL A 20 8.86 10.82 -34.37
C VAL A 20 9.34 11.13 -32.95
N ALA A 21 10.51 11.76 -32.81
CA ALA A 21 11.01 12.20 -31.51
C ALA A 21 10.09 13.25 -30.87
N TYR A 22 9.54 14.16 -31.69
CA TYR A 22 8.59 15.18 -31.24
C TYR A 22 7.23 14.57 -30.90
N GLU A 23 6.71 13.61 -31.67
CA GLU A 23 5.48 12.89 -31.35
C GLU A 23 5.62 12.06 -30.07
N VAL A 24 6.75 11.36 -29.88
CA VAL A 24 7.05 10.62 -28.66
C VAL A 24 7.18 11.57 -27.46
N ALA A 25 7.82 12.73 -27.63
CA ALA A 25 7.91 13.76 -26.59
C ALA A 25 6.55 14.41 -26.28
N ALA A 26 5.70 14.62 -27.29
CA ALA A 26 4.36 15.19 -27.14
C ALA A 26 3.39 14.20 -26.48
N LEU A 27 3.49 12.90 -26.79
CA LEU A 27 2.78 11.82 -26.10
C LEU A 27 3.26 11.65 -24.66
N ALA A 28 4.57 11.75 -24.40
CA ALA A 28 5.13 11.78 -23.05
C ALA A 28 4.71 13.02 -22.25
N ALA A 29 4.32 14.10 -22.93
CA ALA A 29 3.82 15.33 -22.34
C ALA A 29 2.30 15.31 -22.08
N GLU A 30 1.59 14.19 -22.32
CA GLU A 30 0.17 14.11 -21.98
C GLU A 30 -0.03 14.40 -20.48
N PRO A 31 -0.91 15.36 -20.13
CA PRO A 31 -1.10 15.75 -18.75
C PRO A 31 -1.67 14.57 -17.95
N VAL A 32 -1.04 14.27 -16.82
CA VAL A 32 -1.47 13.21 -15.89
C VAL A 32 -2.98 13.34 -15.62
N PRO A 33 -3.78 12.27 -15.86
CA PRO A 33 -5.21 12.32 -15.65
C PRO A 33 -5.58 12.76 -14.24
N ARG A 34 -6.71 13.46 -14.12
CA ARG A 34 -7.24 13.88 -12.82
C ARG A 34 -7.50 12.67 -11.92
N GLU A 35 -7.93 11.56 -12.50
CA GLU A 35 -8.21 10.29 -11.84
C GLU A 35 -6.93 9.66 -11.24
N MET A 36 -5.79 9.79 -11.92
CA MET A 36 -4.49 9.36 -11.40
C MET A 36 -4.08 10.22 -10.20
N THR A 37 -4.33 11.54 -10.28
CA THR A 37 -4.11 12.45 -9.15
C THR A 37 -4.98 12.08 -7.94
N TRP A 38 -6.24 11.69 -8.16
CA TRP A 38 -7.11 11.19 -7.10
C TRP A 38 -6.62 9.86 -6.50
N ALA A 39 -6.13 8.92 -7.31
CA ALA A 39 -5.54 7.68 -6.81
C ALA A 39 -4.35 7.96 -5.88
N VAL A 40 -3.42 8.83 -6.29
CA VAL A 40 -2.27 9.21 -5.45
C VAL A 40 -2.73 9.92 -4.17
N ARG A 41 -3.71 10.82 -4.25
CA ARG A 41 -4.29 11.48 -3.06
C ARG A 41 -4.94 10.50 -2.10
N LEU A 42 -5.62 9.47 -2.61
CA LEU A 42 -6.21 8.42 -1.78
C LEU A 42 -5.13 7.54 -1.14
N ILE A 43 -4.01 7.27 -1.81
CA ILE A 43 -2.86 6.58 -1.18
C ILE A 43 -2.30 7.43 -0.03
N VAL A 44 -2.04 8.72 -0.27
CA VAL A 44 -1.56 9.64 0.77
C VAL A 44 -2.56 9.76 1.92
N GLY A 45 -3.86 9.86 1.59
CA GLY A 45 -4.95 9.90 2.57
C GLY A 45 -5.01 8.62 3.39
N LEU A 46 -4.86 7.45 2.77
CA LEU A 46 -4.81 6.16 3.45
C LEU A 46 -3.60 6.07 4.40
N ILE A 47 -2.42 6.51 3.97
CA ILE A 47 -1.22 6.57 4.81
C ILE A 47 -1.44 7.51 6.01
N ALA A 48 -1.90 8.73 5.77
CA ALA A 48 -2.15 9.72 6.83
C ALA A 48 -3.20 9.22 7.82
N PHE A 49 -4.28 8.63 7.32
CA PHE A 49 -5.32 8.06 8.16
C PHE A 49 -4.79 6.86 8.98
N SER A 50 -4.00 5.99 8.36
CA SER A 50 -3.37 4.86 9.06
C SER A 50 -2.42 5.34 10.16
N ALA A 51 -1.71 6.45 9.95
CA ALA A 51 -0.90 7.08 11.00
C ALA A 51 -1.77 7.52 12.19
N VAL A 52 -2.94 8.12 11.94
CA VAL A 52 -3.90 8.48 12.99
C VAL A 52 -4.38 7.23 13.73
N VAL A 53 -4.69 6.13 13.03
CA VAL A 53 -5.07 4.87 13.66
C VAL A 53 -3.98 4.36 14.59
N VAL A 54 -2.71 4.36 14.15
CA VAL A 54 -1.57 3.96 14.98
C VAL A 54 -1.42 4.87 16.20
N VAL A 55 -1.57 6.19 16.05
CA VAL A 55 -1.53 7.13 17.18
C VAL A 55 -2.65 6.82 18.18
N VAL A 56 -3.88 6.59 17.71
CA VAL A 56 -4.99 6.20 18.58
C VAL A 56 -4.70 4.86 19.28
N MET A 57 -4.10 3.91 18.56
CA MET A 57 -3.71 2.60 19.09
C MET A 57 -2.66 2.75 20.22
N VAL A 58 -1.69 3.64 20.05
CA VAL A 58 -0.69 3.98 21.09
C VAL A 58 -1.36 4.63 22.29
N LEU A 59 -2.23 5.63 22.07
CA LEU A 59 -2.94 6.33 23.15
C LEU A 59 -3.94 5.44 23.90
N ARG A 60 -4.39 4.35 23.28
CA ARG A 60 -5.36 3.40 23.82
C ARG A 60 -4.75 2.01 24.00
N SER A 61 -3.43 1.93 24.23
CA SER A 61 -2.73 0.66 24.47
C SER A 61 -3.38 -0.16 25.58
N ASP A 62 -3.79 0.50 26.65
CA ASP A 62 -4.37 -0.14 27.82
C ASP A 62 -5.73 -0.77 27.53
N ASP A 63 -6.56 -0.08 26.74
CA ASP A 63 -7.86 -0.59 26.30
C ASP A 63 -7.70 -1.82 25.40
N LEU A 64 -6.64 -1.84 24.56
CA LEU A 64 -6.31 -2.99 23.72
C LEU A 64 -5.86 -4.19 24.55
N VAL A 65 -5.00 -3.97 25.54
CA VAL A 65 -4.55 -5.03 26.45
C VAL A 65 -5.72 -5.58 27.26
N ARG A 66 -6.63 -4.72 27.75
CA ARG A 66 -7.84 -5.15 28.45
C ARG A 66 -8.77 -5.97 27.55
N ALA A 67 -9.08 -5.48 26.35
CA ALA A 67 -9.94 -6.22 25.41
C ALA A 67 -9.35 -7.59 25.05
N TRP A 68 -8.04 -7.65 24.83
CA TRP A 68 -7.35 -8.93 24.63
C TRP A 68 -7.43 -9.84 25.86
N ALA A 69 -7.20 -9.30 27.06
CA ALA A 69 -7.23 -10.07 28.30
C ALA A 69 -8.63 -10.63 28.57
N GLU A 70 -9.69 -9.88 28.29
CA GLU A 70 -11.08 -10.33 28.42
C GLU A 70 -11.38 -11.55 27.53
N GLY A 71 -10.75 -11.63 26.36
CA GLY A 71 -10.84 -12.77 25.44
C GLY A 71 -9.98 -13.98 25.83
N ASN A 72 -9.10 -13.86 26.84
CA ASN A 72 -8.18 -14.92 27.26
C ASN A 72 -8.40 -15.30 28.73
N ALA A 73 -8.89 -16.52 28.99
CA ALA A 73 -9.25 -16.96 30.34
C ALA A 73 -8.12 -16.86 31.39
N SER A 74 -6.86 -17.04 30.99
CA SER A 74 -5.70 -16.91 31.88
C SER A 74 -5.40 -15.44 32.18
N ALA A 75 -5.36 -14.61 31.15
CA ALA A 75 -5.09 -13.17 31.29
C ALA A 75 -6.23 -12.45 32.03
N LYS A 76 -7.48 -12.82 31.77
CA LYS A 76 -8.67 -12.29 32.47
C LYS A 76 -8.56 -12.49 33.98
N ARG A 77 -8.14 -13.69 34.42
CA ARG A 77 -7.96 -13.99 35.85
C ARG A 77 -6.94 -13.05 36.48
N ILE A 78 -5.79 -12.85 35.82
CA ILE A 78 -4.73 -11.94 36.30
C ILE A 78 -5.25 -10.49 36.33
N LEU A 79 -5.99 -10.06 35.31
CA LEU A 79 -6.60 -8.72 35.25
C LEU A 79 -7.56 -8.48 36.43
N GLU A 80 -8.37 -9.48 36.79
CA GLU A 80 -9.33 -9.39 37.90
C GLU A 80 -8.67 -9.44 39.28
N THR A 81 -7.59 -10.22 39.44
CA THR A 81 -6.94 -10.43 40.75
C THR A 81 -5.83 -9.43 41.07
N GLU A 82 -5.05 -9.04 40.05
CA GLU A 82 -3.79 -8.28 40.22
C GLU A 82 -3.77 -6.98 39.42
N GLY A 83 -4.75 -6.79 38.53
CA GLY A 83 -4.87 -5.59 37.71
C GLY A 83 -4.02 -5.61 36.43
N LEU A 84 -4.11 -4.50 35.68
CA LEU A 84 -3.51 -4.38 34.35
C LEU A 84 -1.98 -4.38 34.37
N GLU A 85 -1.37 -3.81 35.42
CA GLU A 85 0.08 -3.68 35.54
C GLU A 85 0.77 -5.04 35.57
N ALA A 86 0.15 -6.03 36.22
CA ALA A 86 0.68 -7.39 36.29
C ALA A 86 0.72 -8.11 34.93
N LEU A 87 -0.07 -7.67 33.94
CA LEU A 87 -0.04 -8.17 32.57
C LEU A 87 0.99 -7.45 31.70
N ILE A 88 1.21 -6.15 31.93
CA ILE A 88 2.15 -5.33 31.17
C ILE A 88 3.58 -5.60 31.64
N ASN A 89 3.79 -5.63 32.95
CA ASN A 89 5.08 -5.82 33.60
C ASN A 89 5.00 -7.02 34.56
N PRO A 90 4.96 -8.26 34.03
CA PRO A 90 4.82 -9.44 34.85
C PRO A 90 6.05 -9.61 35.76
N PRO A 91 5.85 -9.93 37.05
CA PRO A 91 6.94 -10.06 38.02
C PRO A 91 7.82 -11.29 37.79
N THR A 92 7.39 -12.23 36.94
CA THR A 92 8.14 -13.44 36.57
C THR A 92 7.91 -13.80 35.10
N ASP A 93 8.95 -14.28 34.42
CA ASP A 93 8.93 -14.59 32.98
C ASP A 93 7.99 -15.73 32.57
N ASN A 94 7.49 -16.52 33.52
CA ASN A 94 6.65 -17.70 33.26
C ASN A 94 5.14 -17.40 33.32
N ARG A 95 4.75 -16.11 33.29
CA ARG A 95 3.34 -15.67 33.31
C ARG A 95 2.90 -15.25 31.92
N VAL A 96 1.58 -15.23 31.73
CA VAL A 96 0.97 -14.75 30.48
C VAL A 96 1.13 -13.22 30.43
N SER A 97 2.04 -12.75 29.57
CA SER A 97 2.25 -11.33 29.31
C SER A 97 1.29 -10.81 28.25
N ALA A 98 0.92 -9.54 28.35
CA ALA A 98 0.22 -8.86 27.28
C ALA A 98 1.07 -8.86 25.99
N PRO A 99 0.46 -9.10 24.81
CA PRO A 99 1.18 -8.97 23.55
C PRO A 99 1.71 -7.55 23.38
N ALA A 100 2.91 -7.43 22.82
CA ALA A 100 3.45 -6.13 22.42
C ALA A 100 2.69 -5.63 21.19
N PHE A 101 1.59 -4.90 21.38
CA PHE A 101 0.75 -4.42 20.29
C PHE A 101 1.37 -3.23 19.54
N ILE A 102 2.09 -2.36 20.25
CA ILE A 102 2.53 -1.06 19.75
C ILE A 102 3.71 -1.17 18.78
N ALA A 103 4.77 -1.91 19.16
CA ALA A 103 5.96 -2.01 18.33
C ALA A 103 5.67 -2.63 16.95
N PRO A 104 4.90 -3.74 16.83
CA PRO A 104 4.49 -4.27 15.53
C PRO A 104 3.60 -3.29 14.75
N ALA A 105 2.65 -2.61 15.39
CA ALA A 105 1.77 -1.66 14.71
C ALA A 105 2.57 -0.50 14.06
N ILE A 106 3.51 0.10 14.79
CA ILE A 106 4.39 1.15 14.27
C ILE A 106 5.26 0.61 13.12
N THR A 107 5.83 -0.58 13.30
CA THR A 107 6.71 -1.20 12.30
C THR A 107 5.96 -1.50 11.01
N LEU A 108 4.81 -2.15 11.10
CA LEU A 108 3.97 -2.49 9.96
C LEU A 108 3.46 -1.23 9.26
N PHE A 109 3.06 -0.20 10.02
CA PHE A 109 2.70 1.09 9.44
C PHE A 109 3.87 1.71 8.67
N GLY A 110 5.07 1.75 9.25
CA GLY A 110 6.25 2.30 8.59
C GLY A 110 6.56 1.59 7.28
N VAL A 111 6.59 0.25 7.30
CA VAL A 111 6.82 -0.57 6.10
C VAL A 111 5.74 -0.32 5.05
N MET A 112 4.46 -0.34 5.45
CA MET A 112 3.33 -0.11 4.55
C MET A 112 3.34 1.30 3.94
N ALA A 113 3.62 2.32 4.75
CA ALA A 113 3.65 3.71 4.30
C ALA A 113 4.77 3.96 3.29
N VAL A 114 5.97 3.43 3.56
CA VAL A 114 7.10 3.52 2.62
C VAL A 114 6.80 2.74 1.34
N MET A 115 6.31 1.50 1.46
CA MET A 115 5.97 0.67 0.31
C MET A 115 4.91 1.34 -0.58
N LEU A 116 3.81 1.80 0.00
CA LEU A 116 2.76 2.52 -0.73
C LEU A 116 3.26 3.84 -1.33
N GLY A 117 4.13 4.57 -0.63
CA GLY A 117 4.74 5.79 -1.15
C GLY A 117 5.57 5.53 -2.40
N VAL A 118 6.44 4.51 -2.36
CA VAL A 118 7.26 4.10 -3.51
C VAL A 118 6.38 3.60 -4.66
N LEU A 119 5.41 2.74 -4.39
CA LEU A 119 4.48 2.25 -5.40
C LEU A 119 3.62 3.36 -6.01
N ALA A 120 3.25 4.39 -5.24
CA ALA A 120 2.52 5.55 -5.76
C ALA A 120 3.37 6.34 -6.76
N VAL A 121 4.68 6.47 -6.53
CA VAL A 121 5.60 7.07 -7.50
C VAL A 121 5.63 6.24 -8.78
N PHE A 122 5.78 4.92 -8.69
CA PHE A 122 5.76 4.05 -9.88
C PHE A 122 4.41 4.08 -10.61
N LEU A 123 3.30 4.04 -9.87
CA LEU A 123 1.95 4.14 -10.44
C LEU A 123 1.78 5.44 -11.23
N ARG A 124 2.25 6.57 -10.67
CA ARG A 124 2.19 7.88 -11.33
C ARG A 124 3.03 7.94 -12.61
N ASN A 125 4.11 7.16 -12.69
CA ASN A 125 4.95 7.05 -13.89
C ASN A 125 4.42 6.00 -14.90
N GLY A 126 3.21 5.47 -14.70
CA GLY A 126 2.57 4.56 -15.67
C GLY A 126 2.94 3.09 -15.53
N PHE A 127 3.65 2.68 -14.47
CA PHE A 127 4.03 1.28 -14.30
C PHE A 127 2.85 0.40 -13.86
N GLU A 128 2.37 -0.47 -14.75
CA GLU A 128 1.22 -1.35 -14.46
C GLU A 128 1.46 -2.32 -13.30
N TRP A 129 2.68 -2.88 -13.19
CA TRP A 129 2.98 -3.82 -12.11
C TRP A 129 2.78 -3.17 -10.73
N ALA A 130 3.04 -1.86 -10.59
CA ALA A 130 2.80 -1.14 -9.35
C ALA A 130 1.31 -1.11 -9.00
N ARG A 131 0.43 -0.93 -9.99
CA ARG A 131 -1.03 -1.00 -9.82
C ARG A 131 -1.48 -2.36 -9.29
N ILE A 132 -0.93 -3.45 -9.84
CA ILE A 132 -1.24 -4.82 -9.41
C ILE A 132 -0.77 -5.04 -7.98
N VAL A 133 0.46 -4.66 -7.65
CA VAL A 133 1.03 -4.80 -6.30
C VAL A 133 0.22 -3.99 -5.27
N ILE A 134 -0.14 -2.74 -5.57
CA ILE A 134 -1.01 -1.93 -4.68
C ILE A 134 -2.35 -2.65 -4.46
N THR A 135 -2.95 -3.20 -5.52
CA THR A 135 -4.23 -3.92 -5.43
C THR A 135 -4.14 -5.09 -4.45
N PHE A 136 -3.14 -5.96 -4.62
CA PHE A 136 -2.93 -7.10 -3.72
C PHE A 136 -2.65 -6.65 -2.29
N LEU A 137 -1.77 -5.67 -2.12
CA LEU A 137 -1.38 -5.16 -0.80
C LEU A 137 -2.59 -4.64 -0.04
N VAL A 138 -3.35 -3.74 -0.65
CA VAL A 138 -4.55 -3.12 -0.05
C VAL A 138 -5.63 -4.17 0.21
N PHE A 139 -5.83 -5.12 -0.70
CA PHE A 139 -6.81 -6.20 -0.54
C PHE A 139 -6.47 -7.10 0.65
N ILE A 140 -5.23 -7.58 0.75
CA ILE A 140 -4.79 -8.43 1.87
C ILE A 140 -4.88 -7.66 3.18
N SER A 141 -4.47 -6.38 3.20
CA SER A 141 -4.64 -5.51 4.37
C SER A 141 -6.10 -5.36 4.79
N ALA A 142 -7.04 -5.23 3.85
CA ALA A 142 -8.46 -5.16 4.14
C ALA A 142 -9.00 -6.48 4.73
N VAL A 143 -8.59 -7.63 4.18
CA VAL A 143 -8.96 -8.95 4.73
C VAL A 143 -8.42 -9.14 6.14
N ALA A 144 -7.15 -8.82 6.37
CA ALA A 144 -6.53 -8.89 7.70
C ALA A 144 -7.25 -7.95 8.69
N SER A 145 -7.65 -6.76 8.23
CA SER A 145 -8.41 -5.78 9.02
C SER A 145 -9.79 -6.30 9.42
N VAL A 146 -10.50 -6.98 8.51
CA VAL A 146 -11.77 -7.66 8.84
C VAL A 146 -11.53 -8.74 9.89
N GLY A 147 -10.48 -9.55 9.74
CA GLY A 147 -10.08 -10.53 10.76
C GLY A 147 -9.86 -9.89 12.12
N GLY A 148 -9.18 -8.74 12.18
CA GLY A 148 -8.96 -7.96 13.40
C GLY A 148 -10.25 -7.43 14.03
N ILE A 149 -11.25 -7.01 13.24
CA ILE A 149 -12.56 -6.60 13.78
C ILE A 149 -13.28 -7.80 14.42
N LEU A 150 -13.16 -8.99 13.83
CA LEU A 150 -13.82 -10.20 14.34
C LEU A 150 -13.23 -10.71 15.67
N THR A 151 -12.05 -10.22 16.10
CA THR A 151 -11.50 -10.54 17.42
C THR A 151 -12.07 -9.69 18.56
N GLY A 152 -13.03 -8.80 18.27
CA GLY A 152 -13.67 -7.94 19.26
C GLY A 152 -12.77 -6.83 19.84
N PRO A 153 -12.06 -6.04 19.01
CA PRO A 153 -11.25 -4.94 19.52
C PRO A 153 -12.14 -3.80 20.04
N PRO A 154 -11.57 -2.81 20.77
CA PRO A 154 -12.30 -1.63 21.22
C PRO A 154 -13.05 -0.95 20.06
N VAL A 155 -14.29 -0.52 20.31
CA VAL A 155 -15.21 0.00 19.28
C VAL A 155 -14.59 1.11 18.42
N ILE A 156 -13.80 1.99 19.03
CA ILE A 156 -13.11 3.07 18.30
C ILE A 156 -12.14 2.54 17.24
N ILE A 157 -11.41 1.47 17.55
CA ILE A 157 -10.48 0.83 16.62
C ILE A 157 -11.27 0.14 15.50
N SER A 158 -12.37 -0.53 15.82
CA SER A 158 -13.27 -1.13 14.83
C SER A 158 -13.80 -0.09 13.84
N VAL A 159 -14.32 1.04 14.34
CA VAL A 159 -14.85 2.14 13.51
C VAL A 159 -13.75 2.72 12.60
N LEU A 160 -12.58 3.02 13.16
CA LEU A 160 -11.45 3.54 12.38
C LEU A 160 -11.02 2.54 11.30
N THR A 161 -10.97 1.25 11.63
CA THR A 161 -10.61 0.18 10.70
C THR A 161 -11.64 0.07 9.56
N THR A 162 -12.94 0.16 9.87
CA THR A 162 -13.99 0.20 8.85
C THR A 162 -13.82 1.40 7.91
N ILE A 163 -13.51 2.59 8.44
CA ILE A 163 -13.24 3.77 7.61
C ILE A 163 -12.02 3.54 6.70
N ALA A 164 -10.94 2.96 7.22
CA ALA A 164 -9.75 2.63 6.42
C ALA A 164 -10.10 1.66 5.27
N ILE A 165 -10.93 0.65 5.52
CA ILE A 165 -11.41 -0.29 4.50
C ILE A 165 -12.22 0.43 3.41
N VAL A 166 -13.07 1.39 3.79
CA VAL A 166 -13.83 2.19 2.82
C VAL A 166 -12.90 3.05 1.96
N ILE A 167 -11.89 3.69 2.55
CA ILE A 167 -10.88 4.47 1.81
C ILE A 167 -10.11 3.56 0.85
N ALA A 168 -9.69 2.38 1.31
CA ALA A 168 -9.04 1.35 0.51
C ALA A 168 -9.90 0.91 -0.68
N ALA A 169 -11.19 0.63 -0.46
CA ALA A 169 -12.12 0.30 -1.54
C ALA A 169 -12.26 1.45 -2.55
N GLY A 170 -12.37 2.69 -2.08
CA GLY A 170 -12.38 3.88 -2.93
C GLY A 170 -11.11 4.03 -3.78
N LEU A 171 -9.94 3.77 -3.19
CA LEU A 171 -8.66 3.73 -3.91
C LEU A 171 -8.69 2.68 -5.04
N LEU A 172 -9.14 1.45 -4.75
CA LEU A 172 -9.21 0.40 -5.76
C LEU A 172 -10.15 0.79 -6.91
N VAL A 173 -11.32 1.34 -6.61
CA VAL A 173 -12.27 1.80 -7.64
C VAL A 173 -11.63 2.87 -8.52
N VAL A 174 -11.05 3.92 -7.93
CA VAL A 174 -10.43 5.03 -8.69
C VAL A 174 -9.25 4.54 -9.51
N MET A 175 -8.39 3.69 -8.93
CA MET A 175 -7.18 3.19 -9.59
C MET A 175 -7.49 2.35 -10.84
N TRP A 176 -8.63 1.67 -10.86
CA TRP A 176 -9.07 0.82 -11.97
C TRP A 176 -10.06 1.49 -12.93
N LEU A 177 -10.29 2.81 -12.80
CA LEU A 177 -11.11 3.55 -13.76
C LEU A 177 -10.52 3.48 -15.18
N PRO A 178 -11.36 3.49 -16.24
CA PRO A 178 -10.91 3.42 -17.63
C PRO A 178 -9.88 4.50 -18.00
N ALA A 179 -9.98 5.70 -17.41
CA ALA A 179 -9.03 6.79 -17.63
C ALA A 179 -7.59 6.42 -17.21
N ASN A 180 -7.44 5.79 -16.04
CA ASN A 180 -6.13 5.35 -15.55
C ASN A 180 -5.59 4.16 -16.36
N THR A 181 -6.47 3.27 -16.82
CA THR A 181 -6.07 2.16 -17.71
C THR A 181 -5.58 2.66 -19.06
N ARG A 182 -6.24 3.66 -19.66
CA ARG A 182 -5.78 4.27 -20.92
C ARG A 182 -4.45 5.03 -20.77
N TYR A 183 -4.25 5.67 -19.62
CA TYR A 183 -2.99 6.35 -19.32
C TYR A 183 -1.81 5.37 -19.19
N ILE A 184 -2.05 4.19 -18.62
CA ILE A 184 -1.04 3.14 -18.50
C ILE A 184 -0.85 2.38 -19.82
N HIS A 185 -1.94 2.18 -20.58
CA HIS A 185 -1.95 1.49 -21.87
C HIS A 185 -2.48 2.43 -22.96
N PRO A 186 -1.61 3.24 -23.58
CA PRO A 186 -2.01 4.06 -24.70
C PRO A 186 -2.58 3.17 -25.83
N PRO A 187 -3.74 3.53 -26.42
CA PRO A 187 -4.28 2.79 -27.54
C PRO A 187 -3.24 2.72 -28.68
N HIS A 188 -3.03 1.53 -29.22
CA HIS A 188 -1.99 1.16 -30.18
C HIS A 188 -2.21 1.73 -31.60
N LEU A 189 -2.88 2.88 -31.71
CA LEU A 189 -3.15 3.58 -32.97
C LEU A 189 -1.87 3.96 -33.74
N ILE A 190 -0.69 3.83 -33.13
CA ILE A 190 0.63 4.03 -33.75
C ILE A 190 1.05 2.85 -34.66
N ARG A 191 0.52 1.62 -34.48
CA ARG A 191 0.98 0.45 -35.28
C ARG A 191 0.44 0.40 -36.71
N GLY A 192 -0.58 1.19 -37.03
CA GLY A 192 -1.16 1.26 -38.38
C GLY A 192 -0.56 2.36 -39.26
N ALA A 193 0.19 3.31 -38.68
CA ALA A 193 0.76 4.44 -39.43
C ALA A 193 2.13 4.11 -40.08
N VAL A 194 2.78 3.02 -39.66
CA VAL A 194 4.14 2.63 -40.13
C VAL A 194 4.10 1.43 -41.08
N ALA A 195 2.92 0.85 -41.34
CA ALA A 195 2.78 -0.38 -42.11
C ALA A 195 2.31 -0.19 -43.57
N ASP A 196 2.03 1.05 -43.98
CA ASP A 196 1.53 1.37 -45.32
C ASP A 196 2.55 2.23 -46.12
N ASP A 197 3.79 1.77 -46.23
CA ASP A 197 4.77 2.22 -47.26
C ASP A 197 5.62 1.05 -47.77
#